data_AF-A0A8T4QYU1-F1
#
_entry.id   AF-A0A8T4QYU1-F1
#
_cell.length_a   1.000
_cell.length_b   1.000
_cell.length_c   1.000
_cell.angle_alpha   90.00
_cell.angle_beta   90.00
_cell.angle_gamma   90.00
#
_symmetry.space_group_name_H-M   'P 1'
#
loop_
_entity.id
_entity.type
_entity.pdbx_description
1 polymer ?
#
loop_
_entity_poly.entity_id
_entity_poly.type
_entity_poly.pdbx_seq_one_letter_code
_entity_poly.pdbx_strand_id
1 'polypeptide(L)'
;MNEQNLKKEDIKELVKNSKIKLYELEEYLFQNIFNSDSEYFQQAVEISERLRAEIFEETLGITLDTIKDANYGLLVNNSRLKDGNILKGTELKIGTAKIPLSIAGPVKINSQQNNDNNKNSNNYNNVNNEFYIPIATNEAALVAGLNRGIKAINLAGGAAASVVYNGMTRAPLLEAPDIFSAQKFSENINTGKYNELFAKIVEENAEYSRFMDVKAFQIQNKVWLRFRYNTGEAMGMNSAVKYTTLIMQELLNSEKHPETKGFKLLALSGNLCSDKKAAMINILEGRGYKAEASVIISNEILEKVFNVNAERIIKLNFWKNHVGSSLAGSLTGCNANAANTIAGIFAATGQDLAQIVESSTCYTFAAPASASFNNTLGVNNALKFSITLPCLEIGTIGGGTQFGTAKEAFDIMFTNNRNNSVKNSENNCTNLEEIEIKENRKNNINHEIEEKSGNNINNTCTNPLTRTFAEVIAAAVLAQELNLLAVLANEYALCNCHMKLARGE
;
A
#
# COMPACT_ATOMS: atom_id res chain seq x y z
N MET A 1 43.60 0.98 -26.12
CA MET A 1 43.01 0.95 -27.47
C MET A 1 41.73 0.12 -27.36
N ASN A 2 40.60 0.77 -27.08
CA ASN A 2 39.55 1.06 -28.08
C ASN A 2 38.60 -0.11 -28.45
N GLU A 3 38.22 -0.98 -27.51
CA GLU A 3 37.08 -1.91 -27.74
C GLU A 3 35.72 -1.36 -27.28
N GLN A 4 35.69 -0.36 -26.39
CA GLN A 4 34.42 0.21 -25.88
C GLN A 4 33.77 1.24 -26.83
N ASN A 5 34.54 1.92 -27.69
CA ASN A 5 34.01 2.89 -28.65
C ASN A 5 33.54 2.25 -29.96
N LEU A 6 33.95 1.01 -30.27
CA LEU A 6 33.58 0.30 -31.49
C LEU A 6 32.17 -0.34 -31.43
N LYS A 7 31.30 0.09 -30.51
CA LYS A 7 30.01 -0.58 -30.25
C LYS A 7 28.82 0.36 -30.03
N LYS A 8 29.00 1.64 -29.70
CA LYS A 8 27.86 2.53 -29.40
C LYS A 8 27.31 3.21 -30.65
N GLU A 9 28.17 3.84 -31.45
CA GLU A 9 27.79 4.46 -32.73
C GLU A 9 27.13 3.44 -33.67
N ASP A 10 27.70 2.23 -33.76
CA ASP A 10 27.15 1.14 -34.57
C ASP A 10 25.74 0.73 -34.10
N ILE A 11 25.52 0.61 -32.79
CA ILE A 11 24.19 0.27 -32.25
C ILE A 11 23.19 1.40 -32.49
N LYS A 12 23.60 2.67 -32.32
CA LYS A 12 22.75 3.81 -32.68
C LYS A 12 22.36 3.78 -34.15
N GLU A 13 23.29 3.44 -35.04
CA GLU A 13 23.03 3.31 -36.46
C GLU A 13 22.09 2.13 -36.77
N LEU A 14 22.24 0.99 -36.10
CA LEU A 14 21.29 -0.13 -36.21
C LEU A 14 19.87 0.27 -35.80
N VAL A 15 19.73 1.08 -34.75
CA VAL A 15 18.42 1.62 -34.32
C VAL A 15 17.88 2.63 -35.34
N LYS A 16 18.70 3.58 -35.81
CA LYS A 16 18.31 4.57 -36.83
C LYS A 16 17.84 3.90 -38.13
N ASN A 17 18.51 2.83 -38.53
CA ASN A 17 18.17 2.03 -39.70
C ASN A 17 17.05 1.00 -39.44
N SER A 18 16.37 1.06 -38.27
CA SER A 18 15.27 0.17 -37.89
C SER A 18 15.61 -1.33 -37.85
N LYS A 19 16.90 -1.68 -37.75
CA LYS A 19 17.37 -3.07 -37.59
C LYS A 19 17.17 -3.59 -36.17
N ILE A 20 17.11 -2.69 -35.18
CA ILE A 20 16.81 -2.98 -33.77
C ILE A 20 15.80 -1.93 -33.28
N LYS A 21 14.78 -2.35 -32.51
CA LYS A 21 13.83 -1.41 -31.90
C LYS A 21 14.34 -0.93 -30.54
N LEU A 22 13.96 0.29 -30.14
CA LEU A 22 14.38 0.88 -28.86
C LEU A 22 14.01 0.03 -27.64
N TYR A 23 12.89 -0.71 -27.69
CA TYR A 23 12.46 -1.58 -26.59
C TYR A 23 13.23 -2.91 -26.52
N GLU A 24 14.08 -3.21 -27.51
CA GLU A 24 14.85 -4.47 -27.60
C GLU A 24 16.30 -4.29 -27.13
N LEU A 25 16.71 -3.05 -26.81
CA LEU A 25 18.11 -2.71 -26.55
C LEU A 25 18.70 -3.48 -25.36
N GLU A 26 17.96 -3.68 -24.27
CA GLU A 26 18.43 -4.42 -23.11
C GLU A 26 18.78 -5.87 -23.46
N GLU A 27 17.84 -6.61 -24.05
CA GLU A 27 18.05 -7.98 -24.47
C GLU A 27 19.11 -8.08 -25.56
N TYR A 28 19.11 -7.17 -26.54
CA TYR A 28 20.09 -7.18 -27.62
C TYR A 28 21.51 -7.03 -27.07
N LEU A 29 21.73 -6.04 -26.19
CA LEU A 29 23.03 -5.82 -25.56
C LEU A 29 23.42 -6.99 -24.67
N PHE A 30 22.49 -7.47 -23.84
CA PHE A 30 22.74 -8.60 -22.95
C PHE A 30 23.18 -9.84 -23.71
N GLN A 31 22.48 -10.19 -24.80
CA GLN A 31 22.77 -11.39 -25.58
C GLN A 31 24.00 -11.25 -26.49
N ASN A 32 24.11 -10.14 -27.22
CA ASN A 32 25.09 -10.02 -28.31
C ASN A 32 26.39 -9.34 -27.90
N ILE A 33 26.36 -8.50 -26.86
CA ILE A 33 27.56 -7.81 -26.35
C ILE A 33 28.10 -8.49 -25.10
N PHE A 34 27.21 -8.90 -24.20
CA PHE A 34 27.57 -9.53 -22.92
C PHE A 34 27.39 -11.05 -22.89
N ASN A 35 27.07 -11.69 -24.02
CA ASN A 35 26.94 -13.15 -24.16
C ASN A 35 25.99 -13.80 -23.13
N SER A 36 24.96 -13.08 -22.70
CA SER A 36 24.02 -13.49 -21.64
C SER A 36 24.68 -13.77 -20.27
N ASP A 37 25.85 -13.19 -20.01
CA ASP A 37 26.53 -13.30 -18.72
C ASP A 37 25.77 -12.49 -17.65
N SER A 38 25.25 -13.20 -16.65
CA SER A 38 24.44 -12.62 -15.58
C SER A 38 25.19 -11.60 -14.74
N GLU A 39 26.53 -11.60 -14.71
CA GLU A 39 27.31 -10.57 -14.01
C GLU A 39 27.11 -9.18 -14.66
N TYR A 40 26.84 -9.15 -15.97
CA TYR A 40 26.78 -7.92 -16.76
C TYR A 40 25.36 -7.45 -17.10
N PHE A 41 24.31 -8.11 -16.60
CA PHE A 41 22.93 -7.72 -16.93
C PHE A 41 22.62 -6.27 -16.54
N GLN A 42 23.15 -5.79 -15.40
CA GLN A 42 22.95 -4.41 -14.96
C GLN A 42 23.62 -3.42 -15.91
N GLN A 43 24.84 -3.73 -16.35
CA GLN A 43 25.56 -2.90 -17.32
C GLN A 43 24.83 -2.85 -18.66
N ALA A 44 24.24 -3.97 -19.12
CA ALA A 44 23.41 -4.01 -20.32
C ALA A 44 22.21 -3.06 -20.21
N VAL A 45 21.52 -3.07 -19.07
CA VAL A 45 20.39 -2.15 -18.80
C VAL A 45 20.86 -0.69 -18.79
N GLU A 46 21.92 -0.37 -18.05
CA GLU A 46 22.44 1.01 -17.95
C GLU A 46 22.87 1.58 -19.30
N ILE A 47 23.58 0.78 -20.11
CA ILE A 47 23.99 1.18 -21.47
C ILE A 47 22.77 1.38 -22.36
N SER A 48 21.76 0.52 -22.28
CA SER A 48 20.51 0.65 -23.05
C SER A 48 19.80 1.97 -22.75
N GLU A 49 19.69 2.31 -21.46
CA GLU A 49 19.02 3.52 -21.00
C GLU A 49 19.72 4.77 -21.53
N ARG A 50 21.05 4.79 -21.43
CA ARG A 50 21.87 5.88 -21.95
C ARG A 50 21.81 5.99 -23.47
N LEU A 51 21.90 4.89 -24.19
CA LEU A 51 21.79 4.89 -25.66
C LEU A 51 20.43 5.42 -26.11
N ARG A 52 19.33 5.04 -25.44
CA ARG A 52 18.01 5.61 -25.74
C ARG A 52 17.99 7.11 -25.50
N ALA A 53 18.49 7.58 -24.36
CA ALA A 53 18.52 9.01 -24.05
C ALA A 53 19.31 9.80 -25.11
N GLU A 54 20.50 9.32 -25.49
CA GLU A 54 21.34 9.97 -26.50
C GLU A 54 20.67 9.97 -27.89
N ILE A 55 19.96 8.91 -28.28
CA ILE A 55 19.19 8.87 -29.53
C ILE A 55 18.07 9.93 -29.51
N PHE A 56 17.41 10.12 -28.36
CA PHE A 56 16.39 11.17 -28.20
C PHE A 56 16.99 12.57 -28.23
N GLU A 57 18.15 12.80 -27.61
CA GLU A 57 18.88 14.07 -27.69
C GLU A 57 19.20 14.44 -29.14
N GLU A 58 19.74 13.51 -29.91
CA GLU A 58 20.04 13.70 -31.34
C GLU A 58 18.78 13.96 -32.17
N THR A 59 17.68 13.28 -31.86
CA THR A 59 16.40 13.41 -32.59
C THR A 59 15.73 14.75 -32.30
N LEU A 60 15.79 15.21 -31.05
CA LEU A 60 15.08 16.40 -30.58
C LEU A 60 15.95 17.68 -30.59
N GLY A 61 17.27 17.55 -30.73
CA GLY A 61 18.19 18.68 -30.66
C GLY A 61 18.29 19.31 -29.26
N ILE A 62 18.15 18.51 -28.20
CA ILE A 62 18.19 18.94 -26.80
C ILE A 62 19.23 18.14 -26.01
N THR A 63 19.54 18.58 -24.79
CA THR A 63 20.32 17.79 -23.82
C THR A 63 19.46 17.36 -22.63
N LEU A 64 19.72 16.15 -22.13
CA LEU A 64 19.01 15.46 -21.06
C LEU A 64 19.95 15.13 -19.90
N ASP A 65 20.97 15.95 -19.66
CA ASP A 65 22.07 15.64 -18.72
C ASP A 65 21.59 15.28 -17.32
N THR A 66 20.63 16.02 -16.76
CA THR A 66 20.07 15.71 -15.43
C THR A 66 19.34 14.36 -15.37
N ILE A 67 18.66 13.98 -16.46
CA ILE A 67 17.90 12.73 -16.59
C ILE A 67 18.87 11.55 -16.78
N LYS A 68 19.91 11.72 -17.62
CA LYS A 68 20.95 10.72 -17.89
C LYS A 68 21.87 10.49 -16.69
N ASP A 69 22.32 11.56 -16.03
CA ASP A 69 23.27 11.50 -14.91
C ASP A 69 22.69 10.82 -13.68
N ALA A 70 21.36 10.76 -13.57
CA ALA A 70 20.68 10.09 -12.49
C ALA A 70 20.97 8.57 -12.38
N ASN A 71 21.58 7.98 -13.42
CA ASN A 71 21.79 6.54 -13.53
C ASN A 71 23.25 6.08 -13.37
N TYR A 72 24.23 6.97 -13.21
CA TYR A 72 25.63 6.54 -13.16
C TYR A 72 25.98 5.95 -11.78
N GLY A 73 26.12 4.63 -11.71
CA GLY A 73 26.64 3.92 -10.53
C GLY A 73 25.60 3.49 -9.49
N LEU A 74 24.65 2.61 -9.87
CA LEU A 74 23.78 1.79 -8.98
C LEU A 74 22.52 2.41 -8.38
N LEU A 75 22.22 3.71 -8.54
CA LEU A 75 21.29 4.35 -7.59
C LEU A 75 19.78 4.14 -7.86
N VAL A 76 19.33 3.75 -9.06
CA VAL A 76 17.89 3.49 -9.32
C VAL A 76 17.67 2.43 -10.41
N ASN A 77 18.15 1.19 -10.21
CA ASN A 77 17.81 0.08 -11.10
C ASN A 77 16.61 -0.72 -10.56
N ASN A 78 15.51 -0.72 -11.29
CA ASN A 78 14.31 -1.52 -11.01
C ASN A 78 14.16 -2.77 -11.89
N SER A 79 15.19 -3.11 -12.68
CA SER A 79 15.26 -4.33 -13.48
C SER A 79 15.87 -5.49 -12.68
N ARG A 80 15.48 -6.72 -13.00
CA ARG A 80 16.03 -7.94 -12.40
C ARG A 80 16.19 -9.05 -13.44
N LEU A 81 17.07 -9.99 -13.18
CA LEU A 81 17.19 -11.20 -13.99
C LEU A 81 16.29 -12.30 -13.42
N LYS A 82 15.49 -12.94 -14.26
CA LYS A 82 14.69 -14.12 -13.89
C LYS A 82 14.72 -15.13 -15.03
N ASP A 83 15.12 -16.37 -14.72
CA ASP A 83 15.18 -17.47 -15.69
C ASP A 83 15.97 -17.10 -16.97
N GLY A 84 17.08 -16.37 -16.80
CA GLY A 84 17.93 -15.90 -17.90
C GLY A 84 17.39 -14.69 -18.69
N ASN A 85 16.21 -14.18 -18.35
CA ASN A 85 15.59 -13.04 -19.03
C ASN A 85 15.62 -11.78 -18.16
N ILE A 86 15.81 -10.62 -18.79
CA ILE A 86 15.74 -9.34 -18.10
C ILE A 86 14.27 -8.97 -17.92
N LEU A 87 13.83 -8.93 -16.67
CA LEU A 87 12.56 -8.33 -16.30
C LEU A 87 12.79 -6.83 -16.07
N LYS A 88 12.38 -6.04 -17.05
CA LYS A 88 12.43 -4.57 -17.00
C LYS A 88 11.45 -4.08 -15.95
N GLY A 89 11.90 -3.21 -15.04
CA GLY A 89 10.99 -2.62 -14.04
C GLY A 89 10.04 -1.58 -14.63
N THR A 90 10.47 -0.90 -15.71
CA THR A 90 9.63 -0.08 -16.59
C THR A 90 10.26 -0.09 -17.99
N GLU A 91 9.43 0.08 -19.02
CA GLU A 91 9.80 -0.03 -20.42
C GLU A 91 10.46 1.27 -20.93
N LEU A 92 11.35 1.15 -21.92
CA LEU A 92 11.92 2.29 -22.67
C LEU A 92 12.58 3.38 -21.78
N LYS A 93 13.18 2.97 -20.66
CA LYS A 93 13.88 3.87 -19.73
C LYS A 93 14.95 4.71 -20.43
N ILE A 94 15.00 5.99 -20.11
CA ILE A 94 16.00 6.97 -20.59
C ILE A 94 16.79 7.64 -19.45
N GLY A 95 16.52 7.27 -18.20
CA GLY A 95 16.95 8.01 -17.02
C GLY A 95 15.95 7.91 -15.89
N THR A 96 16.08 8.79 -14.90
CA THR A 96 15.11 8.88 -13.78
C THR A 96 14.74 10.31 -13.42
N ALA A 97 13.55 10.46 -12.85
CA ALA A 97 13.11 11.70 -12.22
C ALA A 97 13.59 11.75 -10.76
N LYS A 98 14.18 12.87 -10.33
CA LYS A 98 14.71 13.06 -8.97
C LYS A 98 13.68 13.82 -8.12
N ILE A 99 13.33 13.26 -6.96
CA ILE A 99 12.46 13.91 -5.97
C ILE A 99 13.26 14.02 -4.65
N PRO A 100 13.36 15.20 -4.02
CA PRO A 100 14.05 15.37 -2.74
C PRO A 100 13.45 14.44 -1.67
N LEU A 101 14.33 13.71 -0.99
CA LEU A 101 13.96 12.81 0.11
C LEU A 101 14.35 13.46 1.44
N SER A 102 13.40 13.50 2.36
CA SER A 102 13.57 14.03 3.72
C SER A 102 13.12 13.00 4.75
N ILE A 103 13.47 13.21 6.02
CA ILE A 103 13.05 12.35 7.14
C ILE A 103 12.25 13.20 8.13
N ALA A 104 11.08 12.69 8.53
CA ALA A 104 10.31 13.20 9.67
C ALA A 104 10.36 12.22 10.84
N GLY A 105 10.29 12.72 12.07
CA GLY A 105 10.24 11.89 13.27
C GLY A 105 11.37 12.14 14.29
N PRO A 106 11.54 11.23 15.26
CA PRO A 106 10.78 9.98 15.39
C PRO A 106 9.33 10.22 15.82
N VAL A 107 8.37 9.46 15.28
CA VAL A 107 6.99 9.42 15.78
C VAL A 107 6.82 8.24 16.73
N LYS A 108 6.24 8.49 17.92
CA LYS A 108 5.93 7.45 18.90
C LYS A 108 4.55 6.86 18.63
N ILE A 109 4.47 5.54 18.46
CA ILE A 109 3.24 4.80 18.12
C ILE A 109 2.92 3.74 19.19
N ASN A 110 1.74 3.84 19.79
CA ASN A 110 1.21 2.86 20.72
C ASN A 110 0.31 1.88 19.93
N SER A 111 0.92 0.81 19.39
CA SER A 111 0.22 -0.21 18.58
C SER A 111 -0.71 -1.09 19.41
N GLN A 112 -1.84 -1.49 18.82
CA GLN A 112 -2.71 -2.53 19.36
C GLN A 112 -1.99 -3.87 19.56
N GLN A 113 -1.01 -4.23 18.71
CA GLN A 113 -0.28 -5.51 18.81
C GLN A 113 0.50 -5.63 20.13
N ASN A 114 0.96 -4.51 20.68
CA ASN A 114 1.65 -4.48 21.97
C ASN A 114 0.70 -4.70 23.16
N ASN A 115 -0.59 -4.38 23.01
CA ASN A 115 -1.59 -4.53 24.07
C ASN A 115 -2.16 -5.96 24.16
N ASP A 116 -2.30 -6.67 23.04
CA ASP A 116 -2.82 -8.04 23.03
C ASP A 116 -1.79 -9.06 23.60
N ASN A 117 -0.49 -8.80 23.43
CA ASN A 117 0.58 -9.67 23.94
C ASN A 117 0.92 -9.44 25.43
N ASN A 118 0.54 -8.30 26.01
CA ASN A 118 0.75 -7.99 27.43
C ASN A 118 -0.13 -8.79 28.40
N LYS A 119 -1.04 -9.63 27.90
CA LYS A 119 -1.83 -10.53 28.75
C LYS A 119 -1.12 -11.85 29.08
N ASN A 120 -0.06 -12.25 28.37
CA ASN A 120 0.55 -13.59 28.54
C ASN A 120 2.08 -13.69 28.46
N SER A 121 2.88 -12.61 28.44
CA SER A 121 4.35 -12.77 28.49
C SER A 121 5.09 -11.56 29.07
N ASN A 122 5.80 -11.78 30.19
CA ASN A 122 6.70 -10.82 30.85
C ASN A 122 7.97 -10.46 30.03
N ASN A 123 8.02 -10.71 28.71
CA ASN A 123 9.28 -10.65 27.93
C ASN A 123 9.30 -9.68 26.73
N TYR A 124 8.29 -8.83 26.52
CA TYR A 124 8.26 -7.87 25.39
C TYR A 124 8.29 -6.38 25.79
N ASN A 125 8.89 -6.05 26.93
CA ASN A 125 9.03 -4.65 27.41
C ASN A 125 10.03 -3.77 26.63
N ASN A 126 10.50 -4.16 25.44
CA ASN A 126 11.54 -3.44 24.70
C ASN A 126 11.30 -3.39 23.17
N VAL A 127 10.05 -3.28 22.71
CA VAL A 127 9.80 -2.88 21.32
C VAL A 127 9.94 -1.37 21.23
N ASN A 128 10.94 -0.89 20.49
CA ASN A 128 11.09 0.53 20.24
C ASN A 128 9.92 0.99 19.35
N ASN A 129 9.03 1.79 19.93
CA ASN A 129 7.79 2.28 19.31
C ASN A 129 8.00 3.59 18.54
N GLU A 130 9.24 3.93 18.23
CA GLU A 130 9.65 5.16 17.57
C GLU A 130 10.09 4.90 16.13
N PHE A 131 9.49 5.63 15.19
CA PHE A 131 9.71 5.45 13.76
C PHE A 131 10.14 6.74 13.08
N TYR A 132 11.17 6.66 12.25
CA TYR A 132 11.52 7.72 11.30
C TYR A 132 10.80 7.47 9.98
N ILE A 133 10.22 8.52 9.40
CA ILE A 133 9.36 8.46 8.23
C ILE A 133 10.07 9.15 7.06
N PRO A 134 10.56 8.40 6.07
CA PRO A 134 11.03 8.96 4.81
C PRO A 134 9.87 9.59 4.02
N ILE A 135 10.07 10.81 3.51
CA ILE A 135 9.10 11.59 2.74
C ILE A 135 9.80 12.15 1.50
N ALA A 136 9.38 11.73 0.32
CA ALA A 136 9.88 12.25 -0.95
C ALA A 136 8.91 13.31 -1.50
N THR A 137 9.32 14.58 -1.54
CA THR A 137 8.42 15.67 -1.95
C THR A 137 9.17 16.89 -2.49
N ASN A 138 8.50 17.63 -3.38
CA ASN A 138 8.89 18.99 -3.80
C ASN A 138 8.06 20.07 -3.09
N GLU A 139 7.07 19.69 -2.28
CA GLU A 139 6.22 20.63 -1.56
C GLU A 139 6.97 21.19 -0.35
N ALA A 140 7.29 22.49 -0.41
CA ALA A 140 7.86 23.20 0.72
C ALA A 140 6.93 23.14 1.95
N ALA A 141 7.52 23.13 3.14
CA ALA A 141 6.83 23.07 4.43
C ALA A 141 6.10 21.76 4.78
N LEU A 142 5.93 20.80 3.87
CA LEU A 142 5.27 19.52 4.18
C LEU A 142 5.97 18.79 5.35
N VAL A 143 7.26 18.53 5.20
CA VAL A 143 8.06 17.78 6.21
C VAL A 143 8.19 18.57 7.53
N ALA A 144 8.30 19.89 7.44
CA ALA A 144 8.36 20.75 8.62
C ALA A 144 7.04 20.73 9.40
N GLY A 145 5.91 20.78 8.69
CA GLY A 145 4.57 20.62 9.26
C GLY A 145 4.38 19.26 9.90
N LEU A 146 4.81 18.19 9.23
CA LEU A 146 4.74 16.83 9.74
C LEU A 146 5.53 16.69 11.05
N ASN A 147 6.77 17.18 11.10
CA ASN A 147 7.59 17.20 12.31
C ASN A 147 6.94 18.00 13.46
N ARG A 148 6.29 19.13 13.16
CA ARG A 148 5.56 19.91 14.17
C ARG A 148 4.35 19.15 14.72
N GLY A 149 3.62 18.45 13.85
CA GLY A 149 2.54 17.53 14.23
C GLY A 149 3.02 16.38 15.12
N ILE A 150 4.11 15.72 14.71
CA ILE A 150 4.75 14.63 15.47
C ILE A 150 5.19 15.12 16.85
N LYS A 151 5.76 16.32 16.95
CA LYS A 151 6.13 16.92 18.24
C LYS A 151 4.94 17.02 19.19
N ALA A 152 3.78 17.50 18.72
CA ALA A 152 2.58 17.58 19.55
C ALA A 152 2.07 16.21 19.99
N ILE A 153 2.09 15.23 19.08
CA ILE A 153 1.70 13.84 19.36
C ILE A 153 2.64 13.20 20.40
N ASN A 154 3.95 13.37 20.27
CA ASN A 154 4.92 12.80 21.20
C ASN A 154 4.81 13.45 22.59
N LEU A 155 4.59 14.77 22.67
CA LEU A 155 4.32 15.46 23.93
C LEU A 155 3.02 14.97 24.60
N ALA A 156 2.06 14.49 23.81
CA ALA A 156 0.81 13.89 24.28
C ALA A 156 0.94 12.39 24.61
N GLY A 157 2.14 11.80 24.54
CA GLY A 157 2.41 10.40 24.89
C GLY A 157 2.45 9.42 23.71
N GLY A 158 2.30 9.90 22.48
CA GLY A 158 2.32 9.10 21.25
C GLY A 158 0.93 8.88 20.64
N ALA A 159 0.90 8.43 19.38
CA ALA A 159 -0.34 8.12 18.67
C ALA A 159 -0.79 6.69 18.97
N ALA A 160 -2.05 6.48 19.34
CA ALA A 160 -2.65 5.14 19.36
C ALA A 160 -3.04 4.75 17.94
N ALA A 161 -2.63 3.57 17.47
CA ALA A 161 -2.93 3.08 16.12
C ALA A 161 -3.55 1.68 16.14
N SER A 162 -4.52 1.44 15.25
CA SER A 162 -5.16 0.15 15.03
C SER A 162 -5.28 -0.11 13.53
N VAL A 163 -4.99 -1.34 13.10
CA VAL A 163 -4.99 -1.74 11.69
C VAL A 163 -5.73 -3.05 11.51
N VAL A 164 -6.67 -3.06 10.57
CA VAL A 164 -7.39 -4.25 10.11
C VAL A 164 -7.08 -4.45 8.64
N TYR A 165 -6.69 -5.67 8.25
CA TYR A 165 -6.49 -6.00 6.85
C TYR A 165 -7.79 -6.50 6.22
N ASN A 166 -8.29 -5.77 5.21
CA ASN A 166 -9.55 -6.04 4.51
C ASN A 166 -9.37 -6.86 3.22
N GLY A 167 -8.12 -7.20 2.86
CA GLY A 167 -7.81 -7.97 1.65
C GLY A 167 -7.68 -7.11 0.40
N MET A 168 -6.81 -7.53 -0.51
CA MET A 168 -6.70 -6.94 -1.85
C MET A 168 -7.78 -7.52 -2.75
N THR A 169 -8.35 -6.69 -3.63
CA THR A 169 -9.55 -7.04 -4.39
C THR A 169 -9.35 -7.08 -5.89
N ARG A 170 -10.05 -7.98 -6.57
CA ARG A 170 -10.22 -7.98 -8.04
C ARG A 170 -11.67 -8.31 -8.39
N ALA A 171 -12.22 -7.62 -9.39
CA ALA A 171 -13.62 -7.78 -9.77
C ALA A 171 -13.79 -8.04 -11.27
N PRO A 172 -13.85 -9.30 -11.74
CA PRO A 172 -14.22 -9.61 -13.11
C PRO A 172 -15.69 -9.28 -13.38
N LEU A 173 -15.97 -9.02 -14.65
CA LEU A 173 -17.29 -8.76 -15.21
C LEU A 173 -17.69 -9.92 -16.13
N LEU A 174 -18.80 -10.57 -15.78
CA LEU A 174 -19.41 -11.64 -16.54
C LEU A 174 -20.70 -11.18 -17.22
N GLU A 175 -20.98 -11.75 -18.39
CA GLU A 175 -22.28 -11.72 -19.05
C GLU A 175 -22.94 -13.10 -18.95
N ALA A 176 -24.13 -13.14 -18.37
CA ALA A 176 -24.99 -14.32 -18.33
C ALA A 176 -25.90 -14.39 -19.57
N PRO A 177 -26.43 -15.58 -19.93
CA PRO A 177 -27.36 -15.73 -21.05
C PRO A 177 -28.61 -14.84 -20.94
N ASP A 178 -29.12 -14.66 -19.72
CA ASP A 178 -30.33 -13.90 -19.43
C ASP A 178 -30.32 -13.38 -17.97
N ILE A 179 -31.34 -12.60 -17.61
CA ILE A 179 -31.41 -11.93 -16.31
C ILE A 179 -31.62 -12.92 -15.15
N PHE A 180 -32.35 -14.02 -15.38
CA PHE A 180 -32.68 -15.02 -14.36
C PHE A 180 -31.46 -15.91 -14.08
N SER A 181 -30.72 -16.25 -15.13
CA SER A 181 -29.42 -16.92 -15.02
C SER A 181 -28.44 -16.08 -14.21
N ALA A 182 -28.35 -14.77 -14.47
CA ALA A 182 -27.52 -13.85 -13.68
C ALA A 182 -27.93 -13.77 -12.21
N GLN A 183 -29.24 -13.73 -11.92
CA GLN A 183 -29.76 -13.69 -10.56
C GLN A 183 -29.42 -14.96 -9.79
N LYS A 184 -29.77 -16.12 -10.33
CA LYS A 184 -29.48 -17.42 -9.70
C LYS A 184 -28.00 -17.62 -9.46
N PHE A 185 -27.15 -17.19 -10.40
CA PHE A 185 -25.70 -17.25 -10.25
C PHE A 185 -25.20 -16.32 -9.13
N SER A 186 -25.72 -15.09 -9.06
CA SER A 186 -25.35 -14.13 -8.00
C SER A 186 -25.76 -14.63 -6.61
N GLU A 187 -26.93 -15.25 -6.48
CA GLU A 187 -27.39 -15.90 -5.25
C GLU A 187 -26.45 -17.04 -4.84
N ASN A 188 -26.09 -17.92 -5.78
CA ASN A 188 -25.14 -19.02 -5.52
C ASN A 188 -23.77 -18.52 -5.04
N ILE A 189 -23.27 -17.42 -5.62
CA ILE A 189 -22.01 -16.81 -5.18
C ILE A 189 -22.15 -16.25 -3.76
N ASN A 190 -23.18 -15.45 -3.50
CA ASN A 190 -23.37 -14.77 -2.22
C ASN A 190 -23.73 -15.72 -1.06
N THR A 191 -24.30 -16.89 -1.37
CA THR A 191 -24.53 -17.99 -0.41
C THR A 191 -23.28 -18.85 -0.17
N GLY A 192 -22.18 -18.59 -0.88
CA GLY A 192 -20.90 -19.26 -0.69
C GLY A 192 -20.79 -20.63 -1.35
N LYS A 193 -21.70 -20.99 -2.28
CA LYS A 193 -21.71 -22.30 -2.97
C LYS A 193 -20.34 -22.69 -3.56
N TYR A 194 -19.57 -21.71 -4.02
CA TYR A 194 -18.28 -21.90 -4.68
C TYR A 194 -17.06 -21.57 -3.82
N ASN A 195 -17.24 -21.18 -2.55
CA ASN A 195 -16.14 -20.69 -1.72
C ASN A 195 -15.04 -21.74 -1.51
N GLU A 196 -15.40 -23.01 -1.30
CA GLU A 196 -14.42 -24.11 -1.15
C GLU A 196 -13.61 -24.32 -2.44
N LEU A 197 -14.27 -24.27 -3.60
CA LEU A 197 -13.59 -24.34 -4.90
C LEU A 197 -12.60 -23.18 -5.08
N PHE A 198 -13.03 -21.96 -4.76
CA PHE A 198 -12.20 -20.77 -4.89
C PHE A 198 -11.00 -20.79 -3.94
N ALA A 199 -11.21 -21.23 -2.69
CA ALA A 199 -10.15 -21.41 -1.72
C ALA A 199 -9.11 -22.42 -2.21
N LYS A 200 -9.57 -23.60 -2.65
CA LYS A 200 -8.70 -24.66 -3.18
C LYS A 200 -7.82 -24.19 -4.34
N ILE A 201 -8.42 -23.50 -5.32
CA ILE A 201 -7.66 -22.97 -6.49
C ILE A 201 -6.58 -22.00 -6.04
N VAL A 202 -6.87 -21.13 -5.07
CA VAL A 202 -5.87 -20.18 -4.55
C VAL A 202 -4.76 -20.90 -3.81
N GLU A 203 -5.09 -21.80 -2.89
CA GLU A 203 -4.14 -22.54 -2.05
C GLU A 203 -3.18 -23.43 -2.87
N GLU A 204 -3.66 -24.07 -3.92
CA GLU A 204 -2.82 -24.87 -4.84
C GLU A 204 -1.83 -24.02 -5.64
N ASN A 205 -2.10 -22.71 -5.78
CA ASN A 205 -1.34 -21.79 -6.63
C ASN A 205 -0.62 -20.68 -5.85
N ALA A 206 -0.66 -20.74 -4.52
CA ALA A 206 -0.18 -19.71 -3.62
C ALA A 206 0.41 -20.28 -2.33
N GLU A 207 1.66 -19.93 -2.05
CA GLU A 207 2.29 -20.23 -0.76
C GLU A 207 1.70 -19.35 0.36
N TYR A 208 1.66 -18.03 0.13
CA TYR A 208 1.29 -17.03 1.13
C TYR A 208 -0.10 -16.40 0.96
N SER A 209 -0.72 -16.53 -0.22
CA SER A 209 -2.02 -15.90 -0.47
C SER A 209 -3.17 -16.84 -0.14
N ARG A 210 -4.29 -16.28 0.33
CA ARG A 210 -5.51 -17.03 0.67
C ARG A 210 -6.73 -16.34 0.08
N PHE A 211 -7.71 -17.11 -0.36
CA PHE A 211 -9.05 -16.60 -0.66
C PHE A 211 -9.72 -16.16 0.66
N MET A 212 -10.36 -14.99 0.67
CA MET A 212 -11.12 -14.52 1.83
C MET A 212 -12.61 -14.70 1.57
N ASP A 213 -13.13 -14.00 0.56
CA ASP A 213 -14.51 -14.12 0.11
C ASP A 213 -14.70 -13.53 -1.30
N VAL A 214 -15.95 -13.61 -1.77
CA VAL A 214 -16.41 -12.98 -3.00
C VAL A 214 -17.82 -12.45 -2.81
N LYS A 215 -18.12 -11.31 -3.42
CA LYS A 215 -19.47 -10.73 -3.45
C LYS A 215 -19.91 -10.49 -4.89
N ALA A 216 -21.10 -10.96 -5.25
CA ALA A 216 -21.70 -10.73 -6.55
C ALA A 216 -22.57 -9.47 -6.56
N PHE A 217 -22.39 -8.65 -7.60
CA PHE A 217 -23.21 -7.47 -7.88
C PHE A 217 -23.79 -7.61 -9.28
N GLN A 218 -25.12 -7.59 -9.42
CA GLN A 218 -25.82 -7.77 -10.69
C GLN A 218 -26.42 -6.46 -11.21
N ILE A 219 -26.30 -6.24 -12.52
CA ILE A 219 -27.10 -5.26 -13.28
C ILE A 219 -27.56 -5.95 -14.57
N GLN A 220 -28.86 -6.13 -14.78
CA GLN A 220 -29.42 -6.90 -15.90
C GLN A 220 -28.81 -8.32 -15.98
N ASN A 221 -28.35 -8.77 -17.14
CA ASN A 221 -27.64 -10.04 -17.32
C ASN A 221 -26.12 -9.91 -17.09
N LYS A 222 -25.64 -8.84 -16.44
CA LYS A 222 -24.23 -8.64 -16.11
C LYS A 222 -24.00 -8.87 -14.62
N VAL A 223 -22.91 -9.56 -14.28
CA VAL A 223 -22.53 -9.86 -12.89
C VAL A 223 -21.07 -9.51 -12.67
N TRP A 224 -20.80 -8.68 -11.67
CA TRP A 224 -19.46 -8.42 -11.15
C TRP A 224 -19.21 -9.31 -9.95
N LEU A 225 -18.04 -9.95 -9.89
CA LEU A 225 -17.64 -10.78 -8.76
C LEU A 225 -16.50 -10.10 -8.01
N ARG A 226 -16.74 -9.36 -6.93
CA ARG A 226 -15.68 -8.70 -6.18
C ARG A 226 -15.01 -9.70 -5.24
N PHE A 227 -13.93 -10.32 -5.69
CA PHE A 227 -13.09 -11.21 -4.89
C PHE A 227 -12.20 -10.43 -3.94
N ARG A 228 -12.01 -10.96 -2.73
CA ARG A 228 -11.01 -10.48 -1.75
C ARG A 228 -10.01 -11.58 -1.42
N TYR A 229 -8.75 -11.20 -1.37
CA TYR A 229 -7.63 -12.10 -1.11
C TYR A 229 -6.75 -11.57 0.01
N ASN A 230 -6.27 -12.47 0.86
CA ASN A 230 -5.07 -12.21 1.65
C ASN A 230 -3.85 -12.41 0.75
N THR A 231 -2.91 -11.46 0.76
CA THR A 231 -1.77 -11.43 -0.17
C THR A 231 -0.43 -11.33 0.56
N GLY A 232 -0.40 -11.61 1.86
CA GLY A 232 0.82 -11.54 2.65
C GLY A 232 1.33 -10.10 2.81
N GLU A 233 2.66 -9.96 2.79
CA GLU A 233 3.36 -8.67 2.86
C GLU A 233 3.38 -7.89 1.53
N ALA A 234 2.84 -8.47 0.45
CA ALA A 234 2.71 -7.79 -0.82
C ALA A 234 1.39 -7.02 -0.91
N MET A 235 1.39 -5.90 -1.63
CA MET A 235 0.15 -5.20 -1.99
C MET A 235 -0.80 -6.15 -2.75
N GLY A 236 -0.25 -7.06 -3.57
CA GLY A 236 -0.97 -8.27 -3.98
C GLY A 236 -1.79 -8.16 -5.26
N MET A 237 -1.69 -7.06 -6.01
CA MET A 237 -2.48 -6.88 -7.23
C MET A 237 -2.22 -7.95 -8.30
N ASN A 238 -0.95 -8.29 -8.56
CA ASN A 238 -0.59 -9.34 -9.53
C ASN A 238 -1.14 -10.71 -9.10
N SER A 239 -1.07 -11.00 -7.80
CA SER A 239 -1.62 -12.23 -7.23
C SER A 239 -3.14 -12.28 -7.38
N ALA A 240 -3.84 -11.19 -7.05
CA ALA A 240 -5.29 -11.10 -7.23
C ALA A 240 -5.71 -11.32 -8.70
N VAL A 241 -4.98 -10.74 -9.67
CA VAL A 241 -5.23 -10.98 -11.11
C VAL A 241 -5.01 -12.45 -11.47
N LYS A 242 -3.89 -13.05 -11.04
CA LYS A 242 -3.58 -14.47 -11.30
C LYS A 242 -4.69 -15.37 -10.77
N TYR A 243 -5.05 -15.23 -9.51
CA TYR A 243 -6.05 -16.09 -8.87
C TYR A 243 -7.45 -15.91 -9.44
N THR A 244 -7.87 -14.67 -9.68
CA THR A 244 -9.14 -14.41 -10.37
C THR A 244 -9.14 -15.07 -11.75
N THR A 245 -8.03 -15.01 -12.49
CA THR A 245 -7.94 -15.64 -13.82
C THR A 245 -8.14 -17.15 -13.74
N LEU A 246 -7.42 -17.82 -12.83
CA LEU A 246 -7.53 -19.26 -12.62
C LEU A 246 -8.95 -19.65 -12.19
N ILE A 247 -9.54 -18.90 -11.26
CA ILE A 247 -10.91 -19.11 -10.82
C ILE A 247 -11.90 -18.95 -11.97
N MET A 248 -11.76 -17.92 -12.81
CA MET A 248 -12.65 -17.72 -13.96
C MET A 248 -12.48 -18.81 -15.02
N GLN A 249 -11.26 -19.30 -15.26
CA GLN A 249 -11.02 -20.42 -16.17
C GLN A 249 -11.70 -21.71 -15.70
N GLU A 250 -11.60 -22.03 -14.40
CA GLU A 250 -12.27 -23.21 -13.85
C GLU A 250 -13.79 -23.02 -13.82
N LEU A 251 -14.29 -21.90 -13.28
CA LEU A 251 -15.71 -21.64 -13.10
C LEU A 251 -16.49 -21.59 -14.42
N LEU A 252 -15.85 -21.13 -15.51
CA LEU A 252 -16.46 -21.05 -16.84
C LEU A 252 -16.25 -22.31 -17.69
N ASN A 253 -15.61 -23.35 -17.15
CA ASN A 253 -15.54 -24.64 -17.81
C ASN A 253 -16.91 -25.33 -17.78
N SER A 254 -17.64 -25.28 -18.89
CA SER A 254 -19.01 -25.80 -18.98
C SER A 254 -19.14 -27.32 -18.86
N GLU A 255 -18.04 -28.08 -19.01
CA GLU A 255 -18.06 -29.53 -18.78
C GLU A 255 -18.07 -29.85 -17.28
N LYS A 256 -17.35 -29.05 -16.48
CA LYS A 256 -17.27 -29.20 -15.02
C LYS A 256 -18.40 -28.48 -14.28
N HIS A 257 -18.82 -27.33 -14.80
CA HIS A 257 -19.86 -26.48 -14.22
C HIS A 257 -20.96 -26.19 -15.26
N PRO A 258 -21.86 -27.15 -15.54
CA PRO A 258 -22.93 -26.97 -16.52
C PRO A 258 -23.85 -25.77 -16.23
N GLU A 259 -23.97 -25.36 -14.96
CA GLU A 259 -24.78 -24.22 -14.55
C GLU A 259 -24.21 -22.85 -14.96
N THR A 260 -22.93 -22.77 -15.30
CA THR A 260 -22.29 -21.56 -15.85
C THR A 260 -22.21 -21.61 -17.37
N LYS A 261 -22.83 -22.61 -18.02
CA LYS A 261 -22.89 -22.72 -19.48
C LYS A 261 -23.52 -21.47 -20.09
N GLY A 262 -22.81 -20.87 -21.04
CA GLY A 262 -23.24 -19.65 -21.74
C GLY A 262 -22.86 -18.36 -21.04
N PHE A 263 -22.23 -18.41 -19.85
CA PHE A 263 -21.59 -17.24 -19.28
C PHE A 263 -20.32 -16.87 -20.05
N LYS A 264 -20.06 -15.57 -20.18
CA LYS A 264 -18.87 -15.03 -20.85
C LYS A 264 -18.13 -14.07 -19.93
N LEU A 265 -16.81 -14.24 -19.82
CA LEU A 265 -15.95 -13.24 -19.19
C LEU A 265 -15.78 -12.07 -20.15
N LEU A 266 -16.32 -10.90 -19.80
CA LEU A 266 -16.13 -9.67 -20.57
C LEU A 266 -14.81 -8.98 -20.23
N ALA A 267 -14.45 -8.95 -18.94
CA ALA A 267 -13.21 -8.37 -18.47
C ALA A 267 -12.81 -8.96 -17.12
N LEU A 268 -11.51 -9.17 -16.88
CA LEU A 268 -10.99 -9.51 -15.54
C LEU A 268 -11.08 -8.34 -14.55
N SER A 269 -11.16 -7.11 -15.06
CA SER A 269 -11.32 -5.89 -14.28
C SER A 269 -12.52 -5.09 -14.77
N GLY A 270 -13.68 -5.34 -14.18
CA GLY A 270 -14.94 -4.64 -14.44
C GLY A 270 -15.08 -3.32 -13.68
N ASN A 271 -13.99 -2.71 -13.22
CA ASN A 271 -13.95 -1.48 -12.40
C ASN A 271 -14.62 -1.53 -11.02
N LEU A 272 -15.17 -2.67 -10.58
CA LEU A 272 -15.76 -2.81 -9.25
C LEU A 272 -14.76 -3.32 -8.18
N CYS A 273 -13.46 -3.34 -8.49
CA CYS A 273 -12.43 -3.64 -7.49
C CYS A 273 -12.48 -2.62 -6.32
N SER A 274 -12.43 -1.30 -6.50
CA SER A 274 -12.05 -0.51 -7.69
C SER A 274 -10.58 -0.12 -7.57
N ASP A 275 -9.81 -0.13 -8.66
CA ASP A 275 -8.35 0.13 -8.62
C ASP A 275 -7.95 1.36 -9.41
N LYS A 276 -7.21 2.28 -8.79
CA LYS A 276 -6.77 3.60 -9.26
C LYS A 276 -7.92 4.55 -9.60
N LYS A 277 -9.05 4.40 -8.90
CA LYS A 277 -10.26 5.24 -9.06
C LYS A 277 -10.91 5.53 -7.72
N ALA A 278 -11.35 6.78 -7.53
CA ALA A 278 -12.14 7.19 -6.39
C ALA A 278 -13.50 6.45 -6.40
N ALA A 279 -13.71 5.53 -5.45
CA ALA A 279 -14.90 4.68 -5.44
C ALA A 279 -15.41 4.39 -4.02
N MET A 280 -16.69 4.67 -3.78
CA MET A 280 -17.36 4.45 -2.49
C MET A 280 -17.31 2.99 -2.04
N ILE A 281 -17.27 2.03 -2.97
CA ILE A 281 -17.22 0.60 -2.62
C ILE A 281 -15.97 0.24 -1.81
N ASN A 282 -14.84 0.93 -2.03
CA ASN A 282 -13.61 0.68 -1.28
C ASN A 282 -13.74 1.15 0.18
N ILE A 283 -14.62 2.13 0.44
CA ILE A 283 -14.92 2.63 1.79
C ILE A 283 -15.86 1.66 2.51
N LEU A 284 -16.93 1.24 1.83
CA LEU A 284 -17.98 0.43 2.43
C LEU A 284 -17.55 -1.02 2.69
N GLU A 285 -16.81 -1.60 1.75
CA GLU A 285 -16.45 -3.03 1.78
C GLU A 285 -14.95 -3.25 2.08
N GLY A 286 -14.18 -2.16 2.21
CA GLY A 286 -12.73 -2.20 2.40
C GLY A 286 -11.95 -2.59 1.13
N ARG A 287 -10.67 -2.21 1.09
CA ARG A 287 -9.66 -2.66 0.12
C ARG A 287 -8.25 -2.42 0.67
N GLY A 288 -7.41 -3.44 0.71
CA GLY A 288 -6.10 -3.32 1.37
C GLY A 288 -6.25 -3.25 2.90
N TYR A 289 -5.64 -2.26 3.53
CA TYR A 289 -5.66 -2.05 4.98
C TYR A 289 -6.65 -0.94 5.36
N LYS A 290 -7.46 -1.18 6.40
CA LYS A 290 -8.08 -0.12 7.18
C LYS A 290 -7.13 0.25 8.33
N ALA A 291 -6.72 1.51 8.41
CA ALA A 291 -5.84 2.01 9.45
C ALA A 291 -6.48 3.20 10.18
N GLU A 292 -6.46 3.16 11.51
CA GLU A 292 -7.03 4.19 12.38
C GLU A 292 -5.95 4.67 13.32
N ALA A 293 -5.89 5.99 13.54
CA ALA A 293 -4.97 6.57 14.51
C ALA A 293 -5.66 7.66 15.32
N SER A 294 -5.30 7.80 16.60
CA SER A 294 -5.88 8.80 17.50
C SER A 294 -4.89 9.28 18.56
N VAL A 295 -5.17 10.48 19.07
CA VAL A 295 -4.39 11.12 20.14
C VAL A 295 -5.29 12.04 20.96
N ILE A 296 -4.97 12.20 22.24
CA ILE A 296 -5.62 13.18 23.14
C ILE A 296 -4.58 14.23 23.51
N ILE A 297 -4.85 15.50 23.22
CA ILE A 297 -3.88 16.59 23.36
C ILE A 297 -4.48 17.69 24.24
N SER A 298 -3.77 18.09 25.29
CA SER A 298 -4.19 19.20 26.15
C SER A 298 -4.07 20.55 25.43
N ASN A 299 -4.89 21.54 25.85
CA ASN A 299 -4.73 22.92 25.36
C ASN A 299 -3.33 23.48 25.61
N GLU A 300 -2.67 23.12 26.71
CA GLU A 300 -1.29 23.56 26.98
C GLU A 300 -0.32 23.15 25.85
N ILE A 301 -0.43 21.90 25.37
CA ILE A 301 0.41 21.42 24.26
C ILE A 301 0.01 22.14 22.96
N LEU A 302 -1.29 22.32 22.70
CA LEU A 302 -1.77 23.01 21.49
C LEU A 302 -1.31 24.47 21.44
N GLU A 303 -1.36 25.19 22.56
CA GLU A 303 -0.89 26.56 22.69
C GLU A 303 0.62 26.63 22.52
N LYS A 304 1.37 25.76 23.22
CA LYS A 304 2.83 25.70 23.15
C LYS A 304 3.35 25.37 21.74
N VAL A 305 2.69 24.46 21.02
CA VAL A 305 3.17 23.99 19.72
C VAL A 305 2.60 24.80 18.57
N PHE A 306 1.32 25.15 18.60
CA PHE A 306 0.59 25.74 17.47
C PHE A 306 0.03 27.14 17.73
N ASN A 307 0.07 27.62 18.98
CA ASN A 307 -0.58 28.86 19.41
C ASN A 307 -2.08 28.87 19.09
N VAL A 308 -2.77 27.77 19.40
CA VAL A 308 -4.21 27.57 19.17
C VAL A 308 -4.81 26.74 20.31
N ASN A 309 -6.14 26.73 20.44
CA ASN A 309 -6.87 25.88 21.39
C ASN A 309 -7.70 24.80 20.68
N ALA A 310 -8.18 23.81 21.44
CA ALA A 310 -8.97 22.69 20.96
C ALA A 310 -10.28 23.14 20.27
N GLU A 311 -10.97 24.14 20.82
CA GLU A 311 -12.26 24.61 20.30
C GLU A 311 -12.15 25.12 18.86
N ARG A 312 -11.11 25.91 18.55
CA ARG A 312 -10.87 26.41 17.19
C ARG A 312 -10.60 25.26 16.21
N ILE A 313 -9.83 24.25 16.60
CA ILE A 313 -9.57 23.06 15.76
C ILE A 313 -10.85 22.26 15.52
N ILE A 314 -11.65 22.02 16.56
CA ILE A 314 -12.92 21.28 16.45
C ILE A 314 -13.88 22.00 15.51
N LYS A 315 -14.07 23.32 15.71
CA LYS A 315 -14.94 24.13 14.87
C LYS A 315 -14.47 24.13 13.42
N LEU A 316 -13.17 24.31 13.17
CA LEU A 316 -12.63 24.29 11.82
C LEU A 316 -12.78 22.91 11.18
N ASN A 317 -12.46 21.82 11.88
CA ASN A 317 -12.60 20.47 11.32
C ASN A 317 -14.05 20.20 10.89
N PHE A 318 -15.03 20.59 11.71
CA PHE A 318 -16.44 20.45 11.36
C PHE A 318 -16.79 21.21 10.07
N TRP A 319 -16.50 22.50 10.00
CA TRP A 319 -16.91 23.32 8.85
C TRP A 319 -16.09 23.04 7.59
N LYS A 320 -14.77 22.86 7.70
CA LYS A 320 -13.90 22.59 6.55
C LYS A 320 -14.01 21.14 6.10
N ASN A 321 -13.66 20.20 6.98
CA ASN A 321 -13.45 18.81 6.56
C ASN A 321 -14.78 18.07 6.37
N HIS A 322 -15.83 18.38 7.15
CA HIS A 322 -17.13 17.74 6.97
C HIS A 322 -18.07 18.56 6.09
N VAL A 323 -18.53 19.73 6.54
CA VAL A 323 -19.55 20.51 5.80
C VAL A 323 -19.02 20.94 4.42
N GLY A 324 -17.79 21.45 4.34
CA GLY A 324 -17.16 21.83 3.08
C GLY A 324 -17.02 20.65 2.11
N SER A 325 -16.52 19.50 2.58
CA SER A 325 -16.40 18.29 1.75
C SER A 325 -17.74 17.75 1.30
N SER A 326 -18.77 17.79 2.16
CA SER A 326 -20.14 17.41 1.79
C SER A 326 -20.71 18.32 0.72
N LEU A 327 -20.54 19.63 0.84
CA LEU A 327 -20.98 20.60 -0.16
C LEU A 327 -20.25 20.41 -1.50
N ALA A 328 -18.97 20.06 -1.46
CA ALA A 328 -18.15 19.78 -2.65
C ALA A 328 -18.46 18.43 -3.32
N GLY A 329 -19.29 17.57 -2.71
CA GLY A 329 -19.55 16.23 -3.22
C GLY A 329 -18.32 15.30 -3.15
N SER A 330 -17.43 15.51 -2.17
CA SER A 330 -16.24 14.67 -1.98
C SER A 330 -16.65 13.23 -1.65
N LEU A 331 -16.23 12.28 -2.51
CA LEU A 331 -16.50 10.85 -2.34
C LEU A 331 -15.47 10.15 -1.47
N THR A 332 -14.21 10.62 -1.47
CA THR A 332 -13.06 9.94 -0.86
C THR A 332 -12.59 10.61 0.43
N GLY A 333 -13.56 11.07 1.24
CA GLY A 333 -13.33 11.40 2.64
C GLY A 333 -13.44 12.88 3.01
N CYS A 334 -13.23 13.13 4.30
CA CYS A 334 -13.41 14.38 5.01
C CYS A 334 -12.11 14.70 5.76
N ASN A 335 -11.11 15.22 5.06
CA ASN A 335 -9.77 15.48 5.60
C ASN A 335 -9.19 16.80 5.04
N ALA A 336 -8.08 17.25 5.60
CA ALA A 336 -7.44 18.49 5.20
C ALA A 336 -6.48 18.32 4.01
N ASN A 337 -5.54 17.39 4.10
CA ASN A 337 -4.51 17.11 3.09
C ASN A 337 -3.84 15.71 3.22
N ALA A 338 -4.59 14.67 3.60
CA ALA A 338 -4.03 13.31 3.78
C ALA A 338 -3.22 12.81 2.57
N ALA A 339 -3.64 13.19 1.35
CA ALA A 339 -2.97 12.85 0.11
C ALA A 339 -1.50 13.31 0.05
N ASN A 340 -1.14 14.47 0.60
CA ASN A 340 0.24 14.99 0.53
C ASN A 340 1.20 14.08 1.30
N THR A 341 0.83 13.70 2.53
CA THR A 341 1.64 12.78 3.35
C THR A 341 1.74 11.41 2.70
N ILE A 342 0.62 10.87 2.21
CA ILE A 342 0.58 9.55 1.58
C ILE A 342 1.42 9.53 0.29
N ALA A 343 1.30 10.56 -0.56
CA ALA A 343 2.11 10.69 -1.76
C ALA A 343 3.61 10.72 -1.43
N GLY A 344 4.00 11.49 -0.41
CA GLY A 344 5.38 11.59 0.02
C GLY A 344 5.97 10.28 0.54
N ILE A 345 5.19 9.53 1.34
CA ILE A 345 5.59 8.20 1.81
C ILE A 345 5.64 7.21 0.64
N PHE A 346 4.63 7.20 -0.24
CA PHE A 346 4.54 6.26 -1.35
C PHE A 346 5.72 6.42 -2.31
N ALA A 347 6.07 7.67 -2.64
CA ALA A 347 7.23 7.98 -3.48
C ALA A 347 8.55 7.57 -2.80
N ALA A 348 8.69 7.79 -1.50
CA ALA A 348 9.88 7.40 -0.76
C ALA A 348 10.06 5.88 -0.62
N THR A 349 8.96 5.14 -0.53
CA THR A 349 8.96 3.70 -0.20
C THR A 349 8.63 2.79 -1.38
N GLY A 350 8.60 3.33 -2.61
CA GLY A 350 8.40 2.55 -3.84
C GLY A 350 7.02 1.90 -3.97
N GLN A 351 5.98 2.50 -3.36
CA GLN A 351 4.59 2.08 -3.53
C GLN A 351 4.06 2.52 -4.91
N ASP A 352 2.88 2.00 -5.29
CA ASP A 352 2.24 2.42 -6.54
C ASP A 352 1.60 3.80 -6.38
N LEU A 353 2.19 4.82 -7.00
CA LEU A 353 1.73 6.21 -6.92
C LEU A 353 0.30 6.40 -7.44
N ALA A 354 -0.18 5.57 -8.38
CA ALA A 354 -1.55 5.70 -8.86
C ALA A 354 -2.58 5.25 -7.81
N GLN A 355 -2.17 4.48 -6.80
CA GLN A 355 -3.03 4.06 -5.69
C GLN A 355 -3.18 5.14 -4.61
N ILE A 356 -2.50 6.30 -4.75
CA ILE A 356 -2.76 7.48 -3.91
C ILE A 356 -4.24 7.86 -3.98
N VAL A 357 -4.89 7.73 -5.15
CA VAL A 357 -6.30 8.06 -5.38
C VAL A 357 -7.23 7.43 -4.35
N GLU A 358 -6.96 6.20 -3.92
CA GLU A 358 -7.77 5.46 -2.96
C GLU A 358 -7.16 5.49 -1.57
N SER A 359 -5.85 5.29 -1.49
CA SER A 359 -5.11 5.26 -0.23
C SER A 359 -5.21 6.58 0.53
N SER A 360 -5.37 7.71 -0.18
CA SER A 360 -5.61 9.02 0.43
C SER A 360 -7.03 9.23 0.96
N THR A 361 -7.91 8.24 0.82
CA THR A 361 -9.24 8.31 1.43
C THR A 361 -9.08 8.40 2.94
N CYS A 362 -9.52 9.50 3.54
CA CYS A 362 -9.31 9.76 4.95
C CYS A 362 -10.49 10.52 5.57
N TYR A 363 -10.89 10.10 6.76
CA TYR A 363 -11.82 10.83 7.61
C TYR A 363 -11.11 11.35 8.85
N THR A 364 -11.14 12.67 9.05
CA THR A 364 -10.52 13.35 10.18
C THR A 364 -11.59 13.82 11.16
N PHE A 365 -11.44 13.44 12.42
CA PHE A 365 -12.37 13.76 13.49
C PHE A 365 -11.68 14.55 14.59
N ALA A 366 -12.37 15.57 15.08
CA ALA A 366 -11.95 16.39 16.21
C ALA A 366 -13.13 16.56 17.16
N ALA A 367 -12.94 16.26 18.44
CA ALA A 367 -13.95 16.39 19.47
C ALA A 367 -13.33 16.81 20.81
N PRO A 368 -14.11 17.36 21.75
CA PRO A 368 -13.67 17.50 23.13
C PRO A 368 -13.37 16.11 23.71
N ALA A 369 -12.27 15.96 24.47
CA ALA A 369 -11.92 14.68 25.11
C ALA A 369 -13.03 14.18 26.06
N SER A 370 -13.78 15.09 26.68
CA SER A 370 -14.92 14.82 27.55
C SER A 370 -16.16 14.28 26.81
N ALA A 371 -16.23 14.36 25.48
CA ALA A 371 -17.37 13.88 24.69
C ALA A 371 -17.42 12.34 24.55
N SER A 372 -16.48 11.61 25.16
CA SER A 372 -16.52 10.16 25.25
C SER A 372 -17.65 9.71 26.18
N PHE A 373 -18.52 8.80 25.70
CA PHE A 373 -19.64 8.23 26.49
C PHE A 373 -19.19 7.68 27.85
N ASN A 374 -17.96 7.16 27.89
CA ASN A 374 -17.24 6.87 29.11
C ASN A 374 -16.27 8.02 29.33
N ASN A 375 -16.61 8.97 30.21
CA ASN A 375 -15.76 10.08 30.62
C ASN A 375 -14.62 9.58 31.54
N THR A 376 -13.93 8.52 31.13
CA THR A 376 -12.87 7.83 31.88
C THR A 376 -11.55 8.59 31.88
N LEU A 377 -11.42 9.63 31.06
CA LEU A 377 -10.16 10.34 30.87
C LEU A 377 -9.98 11.54 31.82
N GLY A 378 -11.05 12.09 32.40
CA GLY A 378 -10.98 13.18 33.38
C GLY A 378 -10.30 14.47 32.89
N VAL A 379 -9.93 14.56 31.61
CA VAL A 379 -9.20 15.70 31.04
C VAL A 379 -10.20 16.73 30.53
N ASN A 380 -10.48 17.74 31.34
CA ASN A 380 -11.16 18.95 30.88
C ASN A 380 -10.22 19.71 29.93
N ASN A 381 -10.79 20.35 28.89
CA ASN A 381 -10.07 21.21 27.94
C ASN A 381 -8.96 20.51 27.13
N ALA A 382 -9.21 19.27 26.68
CA ALA A 382 -8.36 18.57 25.74
C ALA A 382 -9.08 18.23 24.43
N LEU A 383 -8.29 18.14 23.35
CA LEU A 383 -8.71 17.72 22.03
C LEU A 383 -8.53 16.21 21.89
N LYS A 384 -9.60 15.49 21.58
CA LYS A 384 -9.52 14.15 20.99
C LYS A 384 -9.46 14.32 19.47
N PHE A 385 -8.37 13.89 18.86
CA PHE A 385 -8.13 14.00 17.43
C PHE A 385 -7.86 12.61 16.84
N SER A 386 -8.49 12.28 15.73
CA SER A 386 -8.36 10.95 15.12
C SER A 386 -8.56 10.96 13.62
N ILE A 387 -7.97 9.97 12.94
CA ILE A 387 -8.14 9.73 11.52
C ILE A 387 -8.51 8.28 11.24
N THR A 388 -9.22 8.05 10.14
CA THR A 388 -9.50 6.72 9.58
C THR A 388 -9.15 6.69 8.09
N LEU A 389 -8.26 5.78 7.70
CA LEU A 389 -7.92 5.42 6.33
C LEU A 389 -8.59 4.07 6.01
N PRO A 390 -9.72 4.01 5.29
CA PRO A 390 -10.50 2.78 5.15
C PRO A 390 -9.95 1.81 4.08
N CYS A 391 -9.14 2.32 3.14
CA CYS A 391 -8.68 1.57 1.98
C CYS A 391 -7.23 1.90 1.58
N LEU A 392 -6.30 1.71 2.51
CA LEU A 392 -4.86 1.92 2.32
C LEU A 392 -4.22 0.73 1.59
N GLU A 393 -3.75 0.96 0.38
CA GLU A 393 -3.14 -0.06 -0.47
C GLU A 393 -1.62 0.02 -0.41
N ILE A 394 -1.00 -0.88 0.34
CA ILE A 394 0.43 -0.86 0.59
C ILE A 394 1.00 -2.28 0.61
N GLY A 395 2.30 -2.37 0.37
CA GLY A 395 3.08 -3.58 0.57
C GLY A 395 4.50 -3.24 0.98
N THR A 396 5.16 -4.19 1.63
CA THR A 396 6.59 -4.12 1.99
C THR A 396 7.43 -5.07 1.16
N ILE A 397 6.79 -5.91 0.33
CA ILE A 397 7.42 -6.82 -0.63
C ILE A 397 6.79 -6.61 -2.02
N GLY A 398 7.64 -6.68 -3.06
CA GLY A 398 7.24 -6.62 -4.45
C GLY A 398 7.08 -5.21 -5.00
N GLY A 399 6.89 -5.08 -6.31
CA GLY A 399 6.82 -3.77 -6.96
C GLY A 399 8.11 -2.97 -6.78
N GLY A 400 7.98 -1.65 -6.55
CA GLY A 400 9.11 -0.74 -6.37
C GLY A 400 9.86 -0.87 -5.04
N THR A 401 9.30 -1.59 -4.07
CA THR A 401 9.79 -1.66 -2.67
C THR A 401 11.18 -2.27 -2.51
N GLN A 402 11.63 -3.04 -3.50
CA GLN A 402 12.87 -3.85 -3.42
C GLN A 402 14.09 -3.16 -4.02
N PHE A 403 13.94 -1.94 -4.54
CA PHE A 403 14.96 -1.29 -5.37
C PHE A 403 15.48 0.01 -4.76
N GLY A 404 16.79 0.23 -4.91
CA GLY A 404 17.48 1.50 -4.62
C GLY A 404 17.04 2.17 -3.31
N THR A 405 16.69 3.45 -3.42
CA THR A 405 16.30 4.31 -2.30
C THR A 405 15.05 3.84 -1.56
N ALA A 406 14.11 3.13 -2.20
CA ALA A 406 12.92 2.60 -1.52
C ALA A 406 13.28 1.51 -0.50
N LYS A 407 14.28 0.69 -0.81
CA LYS A 407 14.81 -0.30 0.14
C LYS A 407 15.44 0.41 1.34
N GLU A 408 16.28 1.41 1.10
CA GLU A 408 16.91 2.21 2.16
C GLU A 408 15.88 2.96 3.01
N ALA A 409 14.79 3.46 2.41
CA ALA A 409 13.68 4.08 3.13
C ALA A 409 13.03 3.10 4.11
N PHE A 410 12.81 1.84 3.71
CA PHE A 410 12.35 0.81 4.63
C PHE A 410 13.40 0.42 5.68
N ASP A 411 14.69 0.46 5.33
CA ASP A 411 15.77 0.24 6.29
C ASP A 411 15.71 1.31 7.39
N ILE A 412 15.59 2.59 7.03
CA ILE A 412 15.40 3.72 7.96
C ILE A 412 14.18 3.50 8.85
N MET A 413 13.03 3.14 8.26
CA MET A 413 11.77 3.01 8.99
C MET A 413 11.78 1.81 9.95
N PHE A 414 12.45 0.71 9.60
CA PHE A 414 12.38 -0.55 10.33
C PHE A 414 13.71 -1.02 10.95
N THR A 415 14.72 -0.14 11.05
CA THR A 415 16.06 -0.48 11.58
C THR A 415 15.97 -1.22 12.92
N ASN A 416 15.05 -0.81 13.80
CA ASN A 416 14.90 -1.41 15.14
C ASN A 416 13.99 -2.64 15.18
N ASN A 417 13.15 -2.87 14.16
CA ASN A 417 12.17 -3.97 14.13
C ASN A 417 12.65 -5.19 13.34
N ARG A 418 13.59 -5.03 12.40
CA ARG A 418 14.14 -6.18 11.65
C ARG A 418 14.89 -7.19 12.53
N ASN A 419 15.56 -6.72 13.58
CA ASN A 419 16.24 -7.61 14.54
C ASN A 419 15.27 -8.49 15.35
N ASN A 420 13.98 -8.11 15.44
CA ASN A 420 12.94 -8.88 16.14
C ASN A 420 12.11 -9.74 15.18
N SER A 421 11.89 -9.30 13.92
CA SER A 421 11.13 -10.08 12.94
C SER A 421 11.88 -11.32 12.44
N VAL A 422 13.21 -11.23 12.27
CA VAL A 422 14.05 -12.39 11.86
C VAL A 422 14.05 -13.48 12.94
N LYS A 423 14.04 -13.11 14.22
CA LYS A 423 13.92 -14.06 15.34
C LYS A 423 12.55 -14.75 15.39
N ASN A 424 11.49 -14.09 14.95
CA ASN A 424 10.14 -14.67 14.94
C ASN A 424 9.84 -15.51 13.69
N SER A 425 10.47 -15.23 12.54
CA SER A 425 10.39 -16.11 11.38
C SER A 425 11.14 -17.43 11.57
N GLU A 426 12.28 -17.40 12.29
CA GLU A 426 13.03 -18.62 12.62
C GLU A 426 12.31 -19.50 13.65
N ASN A 427 11.67 -18.90 14.66
CA ASN A 427 10.94 -19.65 15.71
C ASN A 427 9.57 -20.23 15.26
N ASN A 428 9.00 -19.73 14.16
CA ASN A 428 7.80 -20.34 13.57
C ASN A 428 8.14 -21.49 12.62
N CYS A 429 9.39 -21.59 12.18
CA CYS A 429 9.84 -22.69 11.31
C CYS A 429 10.26 -23.94 12.12
N THR A 430 10.68 -23.76 13.38
CA THR A 430 11.16 -24.86 14.25
C THR A 430 10.09 -25.54 15.10
N ASN A 431 8.91 -24.92 15.30
CA ASN A 431 7.85 -25.50 16.13
C ASN A 431 6.86 -26.41 15.37
N LEU A 432 7.07 -26.65 14.07
CA LEU A 432 6.27 -27.59 13.28
C LEU A 432 6.81 -29.03 13.32
N GLU A 433 8.09 -29.24 13.64
CA GLU A 433 8.69 -30.58 13.71
C GLU A 433 8.47 -31.30 15.06
N GLU A 434 8.12 -30.58 16.14
CA GLU A 434 7.93 -31.20 17.48
C GLU A 434 6.48 -31.59 17.83
N ILE A 435 5.50 -31.29 16.96
CA ILE A 435 4.09 -31.66 17.19
C ILE A 435 3.71 -33.01 16.56
N GLU A 436 4.53 -33.55 15.65
CA GLU A 436 4.22 -34.77 14.90
C GLU A 436 4.49 -36.11 15.64
N ILE A 437 4.86 -36.09 16.93
CA ILE A 437 5.19 -37.32 17.70
C ILE A 437 4.21 -37.66 18.84
N LYS A 438 3.12 -36.89 19.06
CA LYS A 438 2.22 -37.15 20.22
C LYS A 438 0.73 -37.41 19.96
N GLU A 439 0.30 -37.66 18.72
CA GLU A 439 -1.09 -38.07 18.44
C GLU A 439 -1.23 -39.51 17.94
N ASN A 440 -0.63 -40.46 18.66
CA ASN A 440 -0.98 -41.88 18.54
C ASN A 440 -1.28 -42.46 19.93
N ARG A 441 -2.48 -42.19 20.46
CA ARG A 441 -3.19 -43.07 21.42
C ARG A 441 -4.63 -42.61 21.73
N LYS A 442 -5.57 -43.42 21.20
CA LYS A 442 -6.88 -43.82 21.77
C LYS A 442 -8.11 -42.91 21.62
N ASN A 443 -8.93 -43.28 20.63
CA ASN A 443 -10.35 -43.68 20.66
C ASN A 443 -11.27 -43.34 21.85
N ASN A 444 -12.49 -42.95 21.43
CA ASN A 444 -13.83 -43.04 22.05
C ASN A 444 -14.29 -41.89 22.97
N ILE A 445 -15.26 -41.09 22.51
CA ILE A 445 -16.70 -41.18 22.87
C ILE A 445 -17.50 -40.14 22.06
N ASN A 446 -18.63 -40.58 21.50
CA ASN A 446 -19.68 -39.75 20.88
C ASN A 446 -20.52 -39.02 21.95
N HIS A 447 -20.83 -37.75 21.71
CA HIS A 447 -22.12 -37.06 21.86
C HIS A 447 -21.88 -35.59 22.24
N GLU A 448 -22.13 -34.67 21.29
CA GLU A 448 -23.08 -33.56 21.41
C GLU A 448 -22.98 -32.70 20.15
N ILE A 449 -24.05 -32.77 19.36
CA ILE A 449 -24.35 -31.91 18.23
C ILE A 449 -25.17 -30.77 18.82
N GLU A 450 -24.61 -29.57 18.87
CA GLU A 450 -25.25 -28.27 18.66
C GLU A 450 -24.19 -27.18 18.93
N GLU A 451 -24.25 -26.06 18.20
CA GLU A 451 -23.23 -24.97 18.12
C GLU A 451 -21.98 -25.22 17.25
N LYS A 452 -22.17 -25.50 15.96
CA LYS A 452 -21.16 -25.18 14.92
C LYS A 452 -21.78 -24.41 13.75
N SER A 453 -22.04 -23.13 13.98
CA SER A 453 -22.19 -22.11 12.92
C SER A 453 -21.30 -20.91 13.25
N GLY A 454 -20.00 -21.16 13.34
CA GLY A 454 -18.98 -20.15 13.50
C GLY A 454 -17.71 -20.65 12.84
N ASN A 455 -17.64 -20.55 11.51
CA ASN A 455 -16.40 -20.78 10.76
C ASN A 455 -15.38 -19.70 11.12
N ASN A 456 -14.70 -19.85 12.27
CA ASN A 456 -13.41 -19.26 12.52
C ASN A 456 -12.36 -20.09 11.76
N ILE A 457 -12.23 -19.81 10.47
CA ILE A 457 -11.02 -20.18 9.74
C ILE A 457 -9.91 -19.26 10.29
N ASN A 458 -9.06 -19.81 11.16
CA ASN A 458 -7.89 -19.12 11.67
C ASN A 458 -6.96 -18.76 10.50
N ASN A 459 -7.09 -17.51 10.06
CA ASN A 459 -6.48 -16.93 8.87
C ASN A 459 -5.05 -16.43 9.20
N THR A 460 -4.14 -17.34 9.55
CA THR A 460 -2.80 -17.02 10.11
C THR A 460 -1.73 -16.74 9.06
N CYS A 461 -2.06 -16.08 7.96
CA CYS A 461 -1.05 -15.27 7.25
C CYS A 461 -1.00 -13.91 7.94
N THR A 462 -0.15 -13.84 8.97
CA THR A 462 0.15 -12.57 9.64
C THR A 462 1.00 -11.73 8.70
N ASN A 463 0.59 -10.47 8.47
CA ASN A 463 1.33 -9.49 7.66
C ASN A 463 1.96 -8.45 8.61
N PRO A 464 2.83 -8.86 9.56
CA PRO A 464 3.25 -8.01 10.66
C PRO A 464 3.97 -6.73 10.18
N LEU A 465 4.80 -6.81 9.13
CA LEU A 465 5.61 -5.68 8.70
C LEU A 465 4.74 -4.64 7.97
N THR A 466 3.88 -5.08 7.05
CA THR A 466 2.96 -4.18 6.33
C THR A 466 1.88 -3.62 7.25
N ARG A 467 1.45 -4.35 8.29
CA ARG A 467 0.59 -3.78 9.35
C ARG A 467 1.30 -2.66 10.10
N THR A 468 2.55 -2.87 10.50
CA THR A 468 3.37 -1.82 11.14
C THR A 468 3.53 -0.62 10.20
N PHE A 469 3.74 -0.87 8.90
CA PHE A 469 3.80 0.20 7.90
C PHE A 469 2.49 1.00 7.82
N ALA A 470 1.33 0.33 7.85
CA ALA A 470 0.03 1.00 7.90
C ALA A 470 -0.15 1.85 9.17
N GLU A 471 0.33 1.38 10.34
CA GLU A 471 0.32 2.16 11.58
C GLU A 471 1.18 3.43 11.46
N VAL A 472 2.38 3.31 10.87
CA VAL A 472 3.27 4.44 10.63
C VAL A 472 2.63 5.46 9.69
N ILE A 473 2.00 5.02 8.59
CA ILE A 473 1.27 5.90 7.67
C ILE A 473 0.12 6.60 8.39
N ALA A 474 -0.68 5.86 9.17
CA ALA A 474 -1.80 6.43 9.90
C ALA A 474 -1.35 7.49 10.92
N ALA A 475 -0.26 7.23 11.66
CA ALA A 475 0.33 8.19 12.59
C ALA A 475 0.90 9.44 11.87
N ALA A 476 1.52 9.26 10.70
CA ALA A 476 2.03 10.36 9.89
C ALA A 476 0.88 11.24 9.35
N VAL A 477 -0.21 10.63 8.86
CA VAL A 477 -1.40 11.36 8.41
C VAL A 477 -2.05 12.09 9.58
N LEU A 478 -2.21 11.44 10.74
CA LEU A 478 -2.72 12.07 11.96
C LEU A 478 -1.92 13.32 12.34
N ALA A 479 -0.58 13.22 12.30
CA ALA A 479 0.33 14.32 12.60
C ALA A 479 0.17 15.50 11.62
N GLN A 480 0.11 15.20 10.32
CA GLN A 480 -0.02 16.25 9.30
C GLN A 480 -1.40 16.93 9.36
N GLU A 481 -2.48 16.15 9.52
CA GLU A 481 -3.85 16.67 9.64
C GLU A 481 -3.97 17.59 10.86
N LEU A 482 -3.42 17.18 12.00
CA LEU A 482 -3.38 18.00 13.21
C LEU A 482 -2.64 19.31 12.96
N ASN A 483 -1.44 19.24 12.38
CA ASN A 483 -0.64 20.43 12.11
C ASN A 483 -1.37 21.39 11.17
N LEU A 484 -1.89 20.91 10.04
CA LEU A 484 -2.53 21.76 9.04
C LEU A 484 -3.80 22.41 9.59
N LEU A 485 -4.66 21.66 10.29
CA LEU A 485 -5.85 22.23 10.92
C LEU A 485 -5.49 23.22 12.02
N ALA A 486 -4.47 22.95 12.84
CA ALA A 486 -4.02 23.88 13.87
C ALA A 486 -3.48 25.19 13.29
N VAL A 487 -2.71 25.11 12.20
CA VAL A 487 -2.19 26.28 11.47
C VAL A 487 -3.33 27.06 10.80
N LEU A 488 -4.29 26.39 10.15
CA LEU A 488 -5.46 27.04 9.53
C LEU A 488 -6.39 27.68 10.57
N ALA A 489 -6.54 27.05 11.73
CA ALA A 489 -7.34 27.57 12.82
C ALA A 489 -6.74 28.86 13.40
N ASN A 490 -5.46 29.12 13.15
CA ASN A 490 -4.72 30.31 13.56
C ASN A 490 -4.64 31.36 12.42
N GLU A 491 -5.80 31.88 12.00
CA GLU A 491 -6.03 32.99 11.04
C GLU A 491 -5.00 33.12 9.90
N TYR A 492 -3.90 33.85 10.11
CA TYR A 492 -2.89 34.17 9.08
C TYR A 492 -1.67 33.22 9.06
N ALA A 493 -1.61 32.23 9.95
CA ALA A 493 -0.42 31.40 10.13
C ALA A 493 -0.10 30.55 8.90
N LEU A 494 -1.10 30.07 8.15
CA LEU A 494 -0.84 29.28 6.94
C LEU A 494 -0.15 30.12 5.85
N CYS A 495 -0.69 31.31 5.56
CA CYS A 495 -0.10 32.24 4.60
C CYS A 495 1.34 32.61 5.00
N ASN A 496 1.56 32.93 6.28
CA ASN A 496 2.88 33.27 6.79
C ASN A 496 3.90 32.10 6.69
N CYS A 497 3.46 30.86 6.88
CA CYS A 497 4.32 29.68 6.73
C CYS A 497 4.70 29.46 5.26
N HIS A 498 3.74 29.54 4.32
CA HIS A 498 4.04 29.45 2.90
C HIS A 498 4.94 30.60 2.44
N MET A 499 4.68 31.85 2.82
CA MET A 499 5.54 32.98 2.45
C MET A 499 6.98 32.86 3.00
N LYS A 500 7.17 32.23 4.17
CA LYS A 500 8.49 32.01 4.76
C LYS A 500 9.26 30.86 4.11
N LEU A 501 8.57 29.79 3.72
CA LEU A 501 9.19 28.51 3.32
C LEU A 501 9.07 28.22 1.82
N ALA A 502 7.99 28.64 1.18
CA ALA A 502 7.79 28.57 -0.26
C ALA A 502 8.24 29.91 -0.88
N ARG A 503 9.54 30.04 -1.15
CA ARG A 503 10.06 31.10 -2.02
C ARG A 503 10.14 30.56 -3.43
N GLY A 504 9.07 30.76 -4.21
CA GLY A 504 9.15 30.84 -5.66
C GLY A 504 8.95 32.31 -6.02
N GLU A 505 10.03 33.01 -6.35
CA GLU A 505 9.94 34.20 -7.20
C GLU A 505 9.68 33.77 -8.65
#